data_AF-A0A265UXP6-F1
#
_entry.id   AF-A0A265UXP6-F1
#
_cell.length_a   1.000
_cell.length_b   1.000
_cell.length_c   1.000
_cell.angle_alpha   90.00
_cell.angle_beta   90.00
_cell.angle_gamma   90.00
#
_symmetry.space_group_name_H-M   'P 1'
#
loop_
_entity.id
_entity.type
_entity.pdbx_description
1 polymer ?
#
loop_
_entity_poly.entity_id
_entity_poly.type
_entity_poly.pdbx_seq_one_letter_code
_entity_poly.pdbx_strand_id
1 'polypeptide(L)'
;MRRLSLSVFVFSFCLCFSQPNDLNVLANRIDDILKAKKIDGMQMSIVNADSVLILKNFGKRRGDDTLITEQSLFPVGSLSQSLTALGLMLLVEEGKISLDDHLMSVAPEINFKNPWEKAHPLKIIHLLEHTTGWTQEYLHEFGLTIDIESPLNFLEKVKSNKICRYPPGQYFANSNIDYTTAGYVIEKISGMSFEDFMYSRVLEPLEMSSSTYNTFDRTLKNDLAAQISSYPKYYALTTDPAGGLISNAADMAKYIRLHLNNGKKDSLRLISQQKLKPLYTSVSSNISKNHTDIGYAKGFFQSKRKGIYYLFNEGTTPSFSSFLAILPDKKIGFFFALNSVDKSAIREISNLILDALLNTLSENQVSNTSVTINDRYIGYYNRINANYPFFDFVTSIFDISALKKDINGEVYFEDGLLGSKYALYKNKNGLPYFKDAYGLPRYLALHRDIENNEAVQISSYSGKYQKVSALKLWSQIVLFLVCVFLIITFPIISVIRSIYYSIKNKSYRRFVSFRSAVFSVLCLAGAVVLFMLFVPEETMTLDEFWDSVFKLFRLTTVSLLIFSLSILFGFAALITFIFSLVERKTVNSKLLKIYMVVLGLAFFITGAYLTYNGLIGLTTWR
;
A
#
# COMPACT_ATOMS: atom_id res chain seq x y z
N MET A 1 -21.67 53.79 55.17
CA MET A 1 -20.93 53.19 54.03
C MET A 1 -20.15 51.98 54.54
N ARG A 2 -20.63 50.75 54.32
CA ARG A 2 -19.91 49.51 54.61
C ARG A 2 -19.60 48.82 53.27
N ARG A 3 -18.31 48.59 52.99
CA ARG A 3 -17.83 47.91 51.78
C ARG A 3 -18.02 46.40 51.95
N LEU A 4 -18.75 45.77 51.02
CA LEU A 4 -18.80 44.31 50.87
C LEU A 4 -17.55 43.85 50.09
N SER A 5 -16.79 42.92 50.65
CA SER A 5 -15.75 42.16 49.97
C SER A 5 -16.38 40.93 49.31
N LEU A 6 -16.30 40.84 47.98
CA LEU A 6 -16.77 39.70 47.20
C LEU A 6 -15.61 38.71 47.01
N SER A 7 -15.62 37.60 47.74
CA SER A 7 -14.68 36.50 47.57
C SER A 7 -15.09 35.64 46.37
N VAL A 8 -14.31 35.68 45.29
CA VAL A 8 -14.50 34.84 44.10
C VAL A 8 -13.91 33.46 44.39
N PHE A 9 -14.78 32.46 44.56
CA PHE A 9 -14.41 31.05 44.56
C PHE A 9 -14.08 30.62 43.12
N VAL A 10 -12.80 30.36 42.84
CA VAL A 10 -12.37 29.72 41.59
C VAL A 10 -12.69 28.23 41.71
N PHE A 11 -13.80 27.79 41.11
CA PHE A 11 -14.07 26.38 40.89
C PHE A 11 -13.11 25.86 39.80
N SER A 12 -12.14 25.05 40.22
CA SER A 12 -11.28 24.28 39.33
C SER A 12 -12.16 23.26 38.58
N PHE A 13 -12.39 23.47 37.29
CA PHE A 13 -13.03 22.49 36.42
C PHE A 13 -12.11 21.27 36.29
N CYS A 14 -12.38 20.22 37.07
CA CYS A 14 -11.95 18.88 36.73
C CYS A 14 -12.64 18.50 35.41
N LEU A 15 -11.86 18.30 34.36
CA LEU A 15 -12.30 17.61 33.15
C LEU A 15 -12.63 16.15 33.52
N CYS A 16 -13.86 15.89 33.96
CA CYS A 16 -14.40 14.54 34.01
C CYS A 16 -14.42 13.99 32.58
N PHE A 17 -13.62 12.95 32.33
CA PHE A 17 -13.84 12.07 31.19
C PHE A 17 -15.29 11.56 31.22
N SER A 18 -15.93 11.51 30.04
CA SER A 18 -17.33 11.09 29.91
C SER A 18 -17.55 9.67 30.42
N GLN A 19 -18.78 9.43 30.89
CA GLN A 19 -19.21 8.26 31.66
C GLN A 19 -19.11 6.91 30.90
N PRO A 20 -19.11 5.77 31.63
CA PRO A 20 -19.15 4.40 31.07
C PRO A 20 -20.25 4.13 30.04
N ASN A 21 -21.33 4.93 30.02
CA ASN A 21 -22.43 4.81 29.08
C ASN A 21 -22.02 5.10 27.62
N ASP A 22 -21.01 5.96 27.37
CA ASP A 22 -20.56 6.30 26.01
C ASP A 22 -19.75 5.16 25.37
N LEU A 23 -18.99 4.44 26.20
CA LEU A 23 -18.11 3.35 25.77
C LEU A 23 -18.88 2.05 25.42
N ASN A 24 -19.98 1.76 26.12
CA ASN A 24 -20.86 0.64 25.76
C ASN A 24 -21.62 0.92 24.46
N VAL A 25 -22.03 2.17 24.22
CA VAL A 25 -22.63 2.58 22.94
C VAL A 25 -21.64 2.42 21.79
N LEU A 26 -20.37 2.79 22.01
CA LEU A 26 -19.30 2.56 21.03
C LEU A 26 -19.14 1.08 20.69
N ALA A 27 -19.09 0.20 21.70
CA ALA A 27 -18.97 -1.24 21.50
C ALA A 27 -20.16 -1.82 20.71
N ASN A 28 -21.40 -1.40 21.01
CA ASN A 28 -22.58 -1.85 20.27
C ASN A 28 -22.56 -1.41 18.80
N ARG A 29 -22.15 -0.17 18.52
CA ARG A 29 -22.01 0.33 17.14
C ARG A 29 -20.93 -0.42 16.36
N ILE A 30 -19.86 -0.85 17.03
CA ILE A 30 -18.84 -1.71 16.42
C ILE A 30 -19.44 -3.08 16.09
N ASP A 31 -20.18 -3.69 17.01
CA ASP A 31 -20.86 -4.97 16.78
C ASP A 31 -21.84 -4.91 15.59
N ASP A 32 -22.58 -3.80 15.43
CA ASP A 32 -23.44 -3.55 14.26
C ASP A 32 -22.64 -3.52 12.95
N ILE A 33 -21.46 -2.88 12.94
CA ILE A 33 -20.56 -2.85 11.77
C ILE A 33 -20.08 -4.28 11.45
N LEU A 34 -19.65 -5.05 12.46
CA LEU A 34 -19.18 -6.43 12.26
C LEU A 34 -20.29 -7.29 11.65
N LYS A 35 -21.53 -7.20 12.15
CA LYS A 35 -22.69 -7.91 11.60
C LYS A 35 -23.01 -7.49 10.17
N ALA A 36 -23.03 -6.18 9.89
CA ALA A 36 -23.34 -5.67 8.56
C ALA A 36 -22.29 -6.10 7.52
N LYS A 37 -21.02 -6.17 7.91
CA LYS A 37 -19.90 -6.59 7.07
C LYS A 37 -19.65 -8.11 7.08
N LYS A 38 -20.44 -8.87 7.85
CA LYS A 38 -20.29 -10.33 8.02
C LYS A 38 -18.88 -10.72 8.49
N ILE A 39 -18.34 -9.99 9.46
CA ILE A 39 -17.04 -10.28 10.07
C ILE A 39 -17.27 -11.13 11.32
N ASP A 40 -16.61 -12.29 11.40
CA ASP A 40 -16.89 -13.28 12.44
C ASP A 40 -16.39 -12.85 13.82
N GLY A 41 -15.23 -12.21 13.92
CA GLY A 41 -14.62 -11.91 15.20
C GLY A 41 -13.60 -10.77 15.20
N MET A 42 -13.47 -10.15 16.36
CA MET A 42 -12.62 -8.99 16.60
C MET A 42 -12.14 -8.93 18.05
N GLN A 43 -10.95 -8.40 18.27
CA GLN A 43 -10.52 -7.90 19.57
C GLN A 43 -10.22 -6.41 19.51
N MET A 44 -10.45 -5.68 20.60
CA MET A 44 -10.04 -4.28 20.72
C MET A 44 -9.58 -3.91 22.12
N SER A 45 -8.70 -2.91 22.18
CA SER A 45 -8.35 -2.21 23.40
C SER A 45 -8.34 -0.69 23.21
N ILE A 46 -8.79 0.05 24.21
CA ILE A 46 -8.62 1.50 24.34
C ILE A 46 -7.92 1.76 25.67
N VAL A 47 -6.85 2.54 25.66
CA VAL A 47 -6.01 2.78 26.83
C VAL A 47 -5.67 4.25 26.96
N ASN A 48 -5.50 4.72 28.19
CA ASN A 48 -4.76 5.95 28.46
C ASN A 48 -3.38 5.59 29.04
N ALA A 49 -2.59 6.60 29.42
CA ALA A 49 -1.27 6.37 30.05
C ALA A 49 -1.34 5.45 31.29
N ASP A 50 -2.40 5.59 32.09
CA ASP A 50 -2.46 4.99 33.43
C ASP A 50 -3.16 3.62 33.44
N SER A 51 -4.16 3.40 32.59
CA SER A 51 -5.02 2.21 32.63
C SER A 51 -5.57 1.79 31.26
N VAL A 52 -6.08 0.55 31.22
CA VAL A 52 -6.90 0.04 30.12
C VAL A 52 -8.34 0.48 30.35
N LEU A 53 -8.89 1.27 29.43
CA LEU A 53 -10.26 1.81 29.51
C LEU A 53 -11.27 0.81 28.95
N ILE A 54 -10.91 0.13 27.87
CA ILE A 54 -11.70 -0.93 27.23
C ILE A 54 -10.76 -2.06 26.86
N LEU A 55 -11.18 -3.29 27.15
CA LEU A 55 -10.71 -4.51 26.50
C LEU A 55 -11.95 -5.33 26.16
N LYS A 56 -12.18 -5.59 24.86
CA LYS A 56 -13.41 -6.25 24.39
C LYS A 56 -13.09 -7.23 23.27
N ASN A 57 -13.82 -8.34 23.31
CA ASN A 57 -13.79 -9.41 22.33
C ASN A 57 -15.18 -9.52 21.71
N PHE A 58 -15.25 -9.70 20.40
CA PHE A 58 -16.49 -9.81 19.65
C PHE A 58 -16.51 -11.11 18.87
N GLY A 59 -17.68 -11.72 18.82
CA GLY A 59 -17.99 -12.84 17.96
C GLY A 59 -17.10 -14.07 18.19
N LYS A 60 -16.72 -14.71 17.10
CA LYS A 60 -16.12 -16.05 17.07
C LYS A 60 -14.95 -16.13 16.10
N ARG A 61 -14.18 -17.19 16.27
CA ARG A 61 -13.13 -17.60 15.36
C ARG A 61 -13.72 -17.86 13.98
N ARG A 62 -13.05 -17.37 12.95
CA ARG A 62 -13.47 -17.64 11.57
C ARG A 62 -13.24 -19.11 11.23
N GLY A 63 -14.25 -19.78 10.69
CA GLY A 63 -14.17 -21.18 10.27
C GLY A 63 -14.68 -22.21 11.28
N ASP A 64 -14.98 -21.80 12.52
CA ASP A 64 -15.72 -22.61 13.49
C ASP A 64 -16.50 -21.75 14.49
N ASP A 65 -17.02 -22.36 15.56
CA ASP A 65 -17.88 -21.70 16.55
C ASP A 65 -17.17 -21.30 17.85
N THR A 66 -15.84 -21.36 17.90
CA THR A 66 -15.06 -20.99 19.09
C THR A 66 -15.15 -19.48 19.32
N LEU A 67 -15.57 -19.03 20.50
CA LEU A 67 -15.64 -17.59 20.80
C LEU A 67 -14.25 -16.95 20.83
N ILE A 68 -14.15 -15.69 20.39
CA ILE A 68 -12.95 -14.88 20.60
C ILE A 68 -12.84 -14.57 22.10
N THR A 69 -11.73 -14.94 22.71
CA THR A 69 -11.39 -14.67 24.12
C THR A 69 -10.23 -13.70 24.20
N GLU A 70 -9.80 -13.28 25.39
CA GLU A 70 -8.62 -12.41 25.57
C GLU A 70 -7.31 -13.09 25.11
N GLN A 71 -7.29 -14.43 25.13
CA GLN A 71 -6.15 -15.26 24.71
C GLN A 71 -6.11 -15.47 23.20
N SER A 72 -7.20 -15.17 22.48
CA SER A 72 -7.22 -15.31 21.03
C SER A 72 -6.17 -14.43 20.37
N LEU A 73 -5.41 -15.03 19.46
CA LEU A 73 -4.26 -14.43 18.80
C LEU A 73 -4.59 -14.01 17.37
N PHE A 74 -4.05 -12.87 16.97
CA PHE A 74 -4.21 -12.27 15.66
C PHE A 74 -2.81 -11.99 15.08
N PRO A 75 -2.50 -12.52 13.88
CA PRO A 75 -1.41 -11.99 13.07
C PRO A 75 -1.68 -10.52 12.76
N VAL A 76 -0.81 -9.63 13.24
CA VAL A 76 -1.05 -8.17 13.15
C VAL A 76 -0.40 -7.53 11.93
N GLY A 77 0.29 -8.30 11.08
CA GLY A 77 0.87 -7.81 9.83
C GLY A 77 1.80 -6.62 10.05
N SER A 78 1.74 -5.61 9.18
CA SER A 78 2.66 -4.45 9.20
C SER A 78 2.70 -3.63 10.50
N LEU A 79 1.84 -3.89 11.49
CA LEU A 79 2.07 -3.36 12.85
C LEU A 79 3.40 -3.85 13.46
N SER A 80 3.90 -5.01 13.03
CA SER A 80 5.24 -5.53 13.37
C SER A 80 6.33 -4.51 13.16
N GLN A 81 6.26 -3.72 12.08
CA GLN A 81 7.25 -2.70 11.74
C GLN A 81 7.46 -1.72 12.88
N SER A 82 6.39 -1.34 13.59
CA SER A 82 6.51 -0.41 14.72
C SER A 82 7.31 -0.99 15.89
N LEU A 83 7.15 -2.27 16.19
CA LEU A 83 7.94 -2.96 17.21
C LEU A 83 9.37 -3.22 16.74
N THR A 84 9.58 -3.61 15.47
CA THR A 84 10.91 -3.74 14.88
C THR A 84 11.68 -2.42 14.92
N ALA A 85 11.02 -1.31 14.62
CA ALA A 85 11.60 0.04 14.75
C ALA A 85 11.97 0.33 16.21
N LEU A 86 11.11 -0.01 17.18
CA LEU A 86 11.45 0.11 18.60
C LEU A 86 12.69 -0.73 18.96
N GLY A 87 12.76 -1.99 18.52
CA GLY A 87 13.91 -2.87 18.75
C GLY A 87 15.22 -2.28 18.23
N LEU A 88 15.22 -1.75 16.99
CA LEU A 88 16.38 -1.06 16.43
C LEU A 88 16.73 0.21 17.23
N MET A 89 15.72 0.96 17.68
CA MET A 89 15.94 2.16 18.48
C MET A 89 16.49 1.86 19.88
N LEU A 90 16.30 0.66 20.43
CA LEU A 90 17.01 0.23 21.65
C LEU A 90 18.52 0.09 21.41
N LEU A 91 18.93 -0.43 20.25
CA LEU A 91 20.36 -0.45 19.88
C LEU A 91 20.92 0.97 19.68
N VAL A 92 20.11 1.90 19.20
CA VAL A 92 20.46 3.34 19.08
C VAL A 92 20.52 4.03 20.45
N GLU A 93 19.69 3.63 21.41
CA GLU A 93 19.76 4.06 22.82
C GLU A 93 21.06 3.57 23.46
N GLU A 94 21.45 2.32 23.21
CA GLU A 94 22.69 1.71 23.68
C GLU A 94 23.96 2.26 23.00
N GLY A 95 23.82 3.11 21.98
CA GLY A 95 24.94 3.66 21.21
C GLY A 95 25.65 2.64 20.33
N LYS A 96 25.04 1.47 20.07
CA LYS A 96 25.62 0.41 19.23
C LYS A 96 25.47 0.67 17.73
N ILE A 97 24.49 1.49 17.34
CA ILE A 97 24.25 1.90 15.96
C ILE A 97 23.65 3.31 15.92
N SER A 98 23.92 4.04 14.85
CA SER A 98 23.29 5.32 14.54
C SER A 98 22.30 5.17 13.39
N LEU A 99 21.22 5.95 13.45
CA LEU A 99 20.28 6.09 12.33
C LEU A 99 20.94 6.68 11.07
N ASP A 100 22.05 7.41 11.24
CA ASP A 100 22.81 8.00 10.15
C ASP A 100 23.88 7.07 9.54
N ASP A 101 24.11 5.90 10.14
CA ASP A 101 25.10 4.95 9.64
C ASP A 101 24.72 4.46 8.24
N HIS A 102 25.75 4.24 7.41
CA HIS A 102 25.56 3.75 6.05
C HIS A 102 25.33 2.24 6.08
N LEU A 103 24.28 1.77 5.39
CA LEU A 103 23.91 0.36 5.36
C LEU A 103 25.05 -0.51 4.81
N MET A 104 25.75 -0.04 3.77
CA MET A 104 26.88 -0.76 3.18
C MET A 104 28.02 -1.01 4.18
N SER A 105 28.18 -0.14 5.18
CA SER A 105 29.19 -0.30 6.22
C SER A 105 28.71 -1.23 7.34
N VAL A 106 27.42 -1.20 7.68
CA VAL A 106 26.82 -1.99 8.76
C VAL A 106 26.58 -3.45 8.35
N ALA A 107 26.08 -3.67 7.13
CA ALA A 107 25.69 -4.97 6.60
C ALA A 107 26.16 -5.14 5.14
N PRO A 108 27.49 -5.22 4.89
CA PRO A 108 28.06 -5.32 3.54
C PRO A 108 27.61 -6.58 2.77
N GLU A 109 27.18 -7.62 3.47
CA GLU A 109 26.58 -8.84 2.92
C GLU A 109 25.24 -8.61 2.21
N ILE A 110 24.53 -7.52 2.52
CA ILE A 110 23.29 -7.18 1.81
C ILE A 110 23.65 -6.59 0.46
N ASN A 111 23.46 -7.38 -0.59
CA ASN A 111 23.66 -6.92 -1.95
C ASN A 111 22.51 -6.00 -2.40
N PHE A 112 22.80 -4.71 -2.55
CA PHE A 112 21.88 -3.71 -3.10
C PHE A 112 22.58 -2.83 -4.13
N LYS A 113 21.80 -2.20 -5.02
CA LYS A 113 22.31 -1.26 -6.02
C LYS A 113 21.79 0.15 -5.76
N ASN A 114 22.69 1.08 -5.49
CA ASN A 114 22.38 2.51 -5.40
C ASN A 114 23.23 3.32 -6.40
N PRO A 115 22.65 3.77 -7.53
CA PRO A 115 23.34 4.64 -8.48
C PRO A 115 23.86 5.96 -7.88
N TRP A 116 23.31 6.38 -6.74
CA TRP A 116 23.62 7.65 -6.07
C TRP A 116 24.45 7.47 -4.80
N GLU A 117 25.02 6.30 -4.52
CA GLU A 117 25.67 5.99 -3.23
C GLU A 117 26.71 7.03 -2.77
N LYS A 118 27.46 7.62 -3.72
CA LYS A 118 28.46 8.67 -3.42
C LYS A 118 27.85 9.97 -2.89
N ALA A 119 26.68 10.37 -3.39
CA ALA A 119 26.04 11.65 -3.06
C ALA A 119 24.87 11.49 -2.08
N HIS A 120 24.21 10.33 -2.13
CA HIS A 120 23.03 9.96 -1.34
C HIS A 120 23.20 8.51 -0.86
N PRO A 121 24.10 8.26 0.12
CA PRO A 121 24.30 6.93 0.66
C PRO A 121 23.01 6.41 1.32
N LEU A 122 22.80 5.10 1.24
CA LEU A 122 21.66 4.47 1.90
C LEU A 122 21.97 4.32 3.40
N LYS A 123 21.16 4.97 4.25
CA LYS A 123 21.33 4.99 5.71
C LYS A 123 20.31 4.12 6.43
N ILE A 124 20.59 3.76 7.67
CA ILE A 124 19.68 2.98 8.53
C ILE A 124 18.31 3.64 8.69
N ILE A 125 18.25 4.98 8.82
CA ILE A 125 16.97 5.71 8.89
C ILE A 125 16.09 5.51 7.65
N HIS A 126 16.70 5.31 6.47
CA HIS A 126 15.94 5.14 5.24
C HIS A 126 15.14 3.84 5.23
N LEU A 127 15.63 2.80 5.92
CA LEU A 127 14.90 1.54 6.11
C LEU A 127 13.61 1.80 6.91
N LEU A 128 13.74 2.44 8.08
CA LEU A 128 12.60 2.65 8.97
C LEU A 128 11.56 3.64 8.42
N GLU A 129 11.97 4.57 7.55
CA GLU A 129 11.07 5.54 6.94
C GLU A 129 10.60 5.14 5.53
N HIS A 130 10.92 3.92 5.06
CA HIS A 130 10.59 3.44 3.71
C HIS A 130 11.05 4.41 2.60
N THR A 131 12.26 4.95 2.74
CA THR A 131 12.84 5.90 1.78
C THR A 131 14.09 5.39 1.08
N THR A 132 14.34 4.08 1.08
CA THR A 132 15.43 3.43 0.36
C THR A 132 15.33 3.59 -1.16
N GLY A 133 14.10 3.64 -1.66
CA GLY A 133 13.80 3.56 -3.10
C GLY A 133 13.72 2.15 -3.65
N TRP A 134 13.72 1.16 -2.76
CA TRP A 134 13.43 -0.23 -3.05
C TRP A 134 11.95 -0.44 -3.37
N THR A 135 11.61 -1.62 -3.88
CA THR A 135 10.23 -2.01 -4.20
C THR A 135 9.75 -3.06 -3.22
N GLN A 136 8.44 -3.29 -3.16
CA GLN A 136 7.92 -4.50 -2.51
C GLN A 136 8.44 -5.75 -3.22
N GLU A 137 8.30 -6.90 -2.55
CA GLU A 137 8.42 -8.24 -3.12
C GLU A 137 7.67 -8.30 -4.46
N TYR A 138 8.28 -8.91 -5.47
CA TYR A 138 7.59 -9.20 -6.71
C TYR A 138 6.55 -10.27 -6.45
N LEU A 139 5.50 -10.24 -7.24
CA LEU A 139 4.34 -11.08 -7.04
C LEU A 139 4.66 -12.60 -7.04
N HIS A 140 5.70 -13.02 -7.77
CA HIS A 140 6.22 -14.40 -7.78
C HIS A 140 7.01 -14.78 -6.52
N GLU A 141 7.50 -13.81 -5.74
CA GLU A 141 8.26 -14.03 -4.50
C GLU A 141 7.32 -14.38 -3.33
N PHE A 142 6.04 -13.99 -3.39
CA PHE A 142 4.99 -14.48 -2.49
C PHE A 142 4.64 -15.96 -2.73
N GLY A 143 4.98 -16.49 -3.91
CA GLY A 143 4.77 -17.88 -4.32
C GLY A 143 5.88 -18.84 -3.88
N LEU A 144 6.96 -18.33 -3.28
CA LEU A 144 8.07 -19.18 -2.89
C LEU A 144 7.74 -19.89 -1.57
N THR A 145 7.75 -21.22 -1.56
CA THR A 145 7.89 -22.00 -0.33
C THR A 145 9.32 -21.87 0.16
N ILE A 146 9.65 -20.70 0.70
CA ILE A 146 10.96 -20.46 1.28
C ILE A 146 10.90 -20.98 2.71
N ASP A 147 11.71 -21.99 3.02
CA ASP A 147 12.13 -22.19 4.40
C ASP A 147 13.03 -20.97 4.75
N ILE A 148 12.43 -19.98 5.41
CA ILE A 148 13.14 -18.80 5.93
C ILE A 148 13.62 -19.17 7.32
N GLU A 149 14.94 -19.25 7.46
CA GLU A 149 15.60 -19.53 8.73
C GLU A 149 16.07 -18.26 9.42
N SER A 150 16.22 -17.15 8.68
CA SER A 150 16.61 -15.85 9.19
C SER A 150 16.26 -14.71 8.22
N PRO A 151 16.20 -13.45 8.69
CA PRO A 151 16.10 -12.27 7.83
C PRO A 151 17.14 -12.24 6.69
N LEU A 152 18.40 -12.61 6.94
CA LEU A 152 19.43 -12.66 5.88
C LEU A 152 19.09 -13.66 4.78
N ASN A 153 18.66 -14.85 5.18
CA ASN A 153 18.32 -15.92 4.24
C ASN A 153 17.20 -15.49 3.28
N PHE A 154 16.23 -14.72 3.78
CA PHE A 154 15.21 -14.11 2.93
C PHE A 154 15.79 -13.07 1.98
N LEU A 155 16.62 -12.15 2.50
CA LEU A 155 17.21 -11.08 1.72
C LEU A 155 18.12 -11.60 0.58
N GLU A 156 18.82 -12.72 0.77
CA GLU A 156 19.64 -13.36 -0.26
C GLU A 156 18.81 -13.95 -1.40
N LYS A 157 17.59 -14.41 -1.09
CA LYS A 157 16.67 -15.02 -2.06
C LYS A 157 15.92 -13.95 -2.88
N VAL A 158 15.61 -12.79 -2.28
CA VAL A 158 14.88 -11.67 -2.92
C VAL A 158 15.85 -10.62 -3.49
N LYS A 159 16.41 -10.88 -4.69
CA LYS A 159 17.51 -10.07 -5.25
C LYS A 159 17.06 -8.83 -6.03
N SER A 160 15.92 -8.87 -6.72
CA SER A 160 15.54 -7.86 -7.71
C SER A 160 15.01 -6.54 -7.11
N ASN A 161 14.78 -6.50 -5.81
CA ASN A 161 13.93 -5.49 -5.16
C ASN A 161 14.77 -4.46 -4.40
N LYS A 162 16.06 -4.74 -4.25
CA LYS A 162 17.08 -3.90 -3.58
C LYS A 162 17.80 -2.97 -4.57
N ILE A 163 17.08 -2.44 -5.56
CA ILE A 163 17.60 -1.45 -6.51
C ILE A 163 16.96 -0.10 -6.17
N CYS A 164 17.78 0.88 -5.82
CA CYS A 164 17.29 2.24 -5.57
C CYS A 164 16.81 2.83 -6.90
N ARG A 165 15.53 3.13 -7.01
CA ARG A 165 14.93 3.78 -8.20
C ARG A 165 15.06 5.31 -8.19
N TYR A 166 15.44 5.86 -7.05
CA TYR A 166 15.66 7.27 -6.80
C TYR A 166 16.65 7.42 -5.63
N PRO A 167 17.26 8.59 -5.44
CA PRO A 167 18.19 8.80 -4.34
C PRO A 167 17.53 8.49 -2.99
N PRO A 168 18.17 7.67 -2.13
CA PRO A 168 17.65 7.36 -0.81
C PRO A 168 17.33 8.63 0.00
N GLY A 169 16.28 8.55 0.80
CA GLY A 169 15.79 9.64 1.62
C GLY A 169 14.94 10.67 0.87
N GLN A 170 14.60 10.47 -0.42
CA GLN A 170 13.75 11.45 -1.14
C GLN A 170 12.26 11.13 -1.09
N TYR A 171 11.89 9.86 -1.25
CA TYR A 171 10.49 9.47 -1.44
C TYR A 171 10.14 8.24 -0.62
N PHE A 172 8.96 8.29 -0.01
CA PHE A 172 8.35 7.14 0.62
C PHE A 172 7.87 6.16 -0.45
N ALA A 173 8.31 4.90 -0.37
CA ALA A 173 7.69 3.76 -1.01
C ALA A 173 7.81 2.57 -0.06
N ASN A 174 6.66 2.08 0.40
CA ASN A 174 6.60 0.97 1.35
C ASN A 174 7.22 -0.29 0.73
N SER A 175 8.15 -0.92 1.45
CA SER A 175 8.79 -2.19 1.11
C SER A 175 9.01 -3.03 2.37
N ASN A 176 8.53 -4.28 2.40
CA ASN A 176 8.79 -5.16 3.53
C ASN A 176 10.29 -5.46 3.66
N ILE A 177 11.02 -5.55 2.53
CA ILE A 177 12.48 -5.65 2.44
C ILE A 177 13.20 -4.61 3.32
N ASP A 178 12.68 -3.40 3.44
CA ASP A 178 13.27 -2.36 4.29
C ASP A 178 13.29 -2.81 5.76
N TYR A 179 12.16 -3.32 6.26
CA TYR A 179 12.04 -3.76 7.65
C TYR A 179 12.67 -5.12 7.88
N THR A 180 12.62 -6.05 6.92
CA THR A 180 13.40 -7.29 7.02
C THR A 180 14.89 -6.99 7.12
N THR A 181 15.38 -6.01 6.36
CA THR A 181 16.76 -5.52 6.47
C THR A 181 17.02 -4.87 7.83
N ALA A 182 16.09 -4.09 8.36
CA ALA A 182 16.21 -3.54 9.72
C ALA A 182 16.30 -4.64 10.79
N GLY A 183 15.51 -5.72 10.66
CA GLY A 183 15.62 -6.87 11.56
C GLY A 183 16.94 -7.63 11.40
N TYR A 184 17.47 -7.77 10.18
CA TYR A 184 18.82 -8.31 10.00
C TYR A 184 19.89 -7.44 10.65
N VAL A 185 19.77 -6.10 10.56
CA VAL A 185 20.68 -5.19 11.26
C VAL A 185 20.60 -5.40 12.78
N ILE A 186 19.42 -5.66 13.34
CA ILE A 186 19.27 -6.03 14.75
C ILE A 186 20.06 -7.31 15.06
N GLU A 187 19.94 -8.36 14.25
CA GLU A 187 20.71 -9.60 14.44
C GLU A 187 22.22 -9.35 14.40
N LYS A 188 22.67 -8.63 13.38
CA LYS A 188 24.08 -8.34 13.13
C LYS A 188 24.73 -7.60 14.31
N ILE A 189 24.03 -6.60 14.84
CA ILE A 189 24.57 -5.73 15.91
C ILE A 189 24.40 -6.35 17.30
N SER A 190 23.33 -7.12 17.53
CA SER A 190 23.07 -7.74 18.83
C SER A 190 23.77 -9.08 19.02
N GLY A 191 24.04 -9.82 17.93
CA GLY A 191 24.50 -11.21 17.96
C GLY A 191 23.41 -12.23 18.35
N MET A 192 22.15 -11.79 18.45
CA MET A 192 20.98 -12.63 18.75
C MET A 192 20.17 -12.86 17.46
N SER A 193 19.36 -13.92 17.42
CA SER A 193 18.32 -14.01 16.39
C SER A 193 17.34 -12.84 16.56
N PHE A 194 16.67 -12.45 15.48
CA PHE A 194 15.70 -11.35 15.53
C PHE A 194 14.59 -11.65 16.54
N GLU A 195 14.08 -12.88 16.54
CA GLU A 195 13.02 -13.35 17.42
C GLU A 195 13.45 -13.32 18.89
N ASP A 196 14.64 -13.82 19.22
CA ASP A 196 15.16 -13.82 20.59
C ASP A 196 15.43 -12.40 21.09
N PHE A 197 15.96 -11.52 20.21
CA PHE A 197 16.14 -10.12 20.53
C PHE A 197 14.80 -9.45 20.83
N MET A 198 13.82 -9.61 19.95
CA MET A 198 12.50 -8.99 20.13
C MET A 198 11.80 -9.53 21.37
N TYR A 199 11.89 -10.83 21.65
CA TYR A 199 11.35 -11.42 22.87
C TYR A 199 11.99 -10.82 24.12
N SER A 200 13.31 -10.97 24.27
CA SER A 200 14.04 -10.59 25.50
C SER A 200 14.17 -9.08 25.72
N ARG A 201 14.21 -8.28 24.64
CA ARG A 201 14.49 -6.84 24.72
C ARG A 201 13.24 -5.98 24.58
N VAL A 202 12.15 -6.51 24.00
CA VAL A 202 10.92 -5.74 23.76
C VAL A 202 9.71 -6.39 24.42
N LEU A 203 9.38 -7.63 24.08
CA LEU A 203 8.12 -8.26 24.50
C LEU A 203 8.11 -8.60 26.00
N GLU A 204 9.13 -9.29 26.49
CA GLU A 204 9.25 -9.70 27.90
C GLU A 204 9.30 -8.48 28.85
N PRO A 205 10.15 -7.44 28.61
CA PRO A 205 10.14 -6.24 29.44
C PRO A 205 8.79 -5.52 29.46
N LEU A 206 8.02 -5.60 28.38
CA LEU A 206 6.66 -5.05 28.28
C LEU A 206 5.58 -5.97 28.83
N GLU A 207 5.92 -7.17 29.30
CA GLU A 207 5.00 -8.24 29.68
C GLU A 207 4.03 -8.63 28.55
N MET A 208 4.45 -8.55 27.30
CA MET A 208 3.67 -8.98 26.14
C MET A 208 3.75 -10.51 25.96
N SER A 209 3.31 -11.26 26.96
CA SER A 209 3.52 -12.72 27.09
C SER A 209 2.75 -13.57 26.07
N SER A 210 1.73 -13.03 25.43
CA SER A 210 0.97 -13.71 24.37
C SER A 210 1.50 -13.37 22.97
N SER A 211 2.42 -12.40 22.87
CA SER A 211 2.95 -11.91 21.62
C SER A 211 4.21 -12.66 21.22
N THR A 212 4.38 -12.92 19.93
CA THR A 212 5.55 -13.65 19.41
C THR A 212 5.83 -13.34 17.95
N TYR A 213 7.11 -13.43 17.58
CA TYR A 213 7.58 -13.50 16.19
C TYR A 213 7.92 -14.94 15.76
N ASN A 214 7.85 -15.90 16.69
CA ASN A 214 8.12 -17.30 16.39
C ASN A 214 6.83 -18.01 15.96
N THR A 215 6.61 -18.06 14.65
CA THR A 215 5.38 -18.59 14.07
C THR A 215 5.44 -20.05 13.64
N PHE A 216 6.60 -20.69 13.83
CA PHE A 216 6.75 -22.11 13.56
C PHE A 216 6.27 -22.98 14.72
N ASP A 217 5.84 -22.38 15.82
CA ASP A 217 5.22 -23.09 16.91
C ASP A 217 3.80 -23.56 16.53
N ARG A 218 3.68 -24.85 16.24
CA ARG A 218 2.40 -25.50 15.91
C ARG A 218 1.38 -25.40 17.04
N THR A 219 1.80 -25.12 18.28
CA THR A 219 0.91 -24.99 19.44
C THR A 219 -0.01 -23.77 19.31
N LEU A 220 0.46 -22.67 18.70
CA LEU A 220 -0.28 -21.43 18.55
C LEU A 220 -1.50 -21.52 17.62
N LYS A 221 -1.58 -22.57 16.79
CA LYS A 221 -2.68 -22.75 15.83
C LYS A 221 -4.05 -22.79 16.50
N ASN A 222 -4.13 -23.32 17.72
CA ASN A 222 -5.38 -23.44 18.45
C ASN A 222 -5.87 -22.09 19.01
N ASP A 223 -4.96 -21.16 19.25
CA ASP A 223 -5.26 -19.86 19.83
C ASP A 223 -5.52 -18.79 18.77
N LEU A 224 -5.22 -19.04 17.50
CA LEU A 224 -5.51 -18.11 16.41
C LEU A 224 -7.01 -17.86 16.25
N ALA A 225 -7.37 -16.61 15.97
CA ALA A 225 -8.75 -16.16 15.76
C ALA A 225 -9.34 -16.55 14.38
N ALA A 226 -8.69 -17.46 13.65
CA ALA A 226 -9.23 -18.16 12.48
C ALA A 226 -8.76 -19.63 12.48
N GLN A 227 -9.60 -20.54 12.02
CA GLN A 227 -9.19 -21.90 11.69
C GLN A 227 -8.39 -21.85 10.38
N ILE A 228 -7.08 -22.09 10.48
CA ILE A 228 -6.20 -22.07 9.33
C ILE A 228 -5.93 -23.52 8.92
N SER A 229 -6.77 -24.04 8.01
CA SER A 229 -6.76 -25.44 7.55
C SER A 229 -5.44 -25.85 6.88
N SER A 230 -4.72 -24.88 6.30
CA SER A 230 -3.29 -24.97 6.05
C SER A 230 -2.71 -23.57 6.07
N TYR A 231 -1.69 -23.32 6.88
CA TYR A 231 -0.77 -22.21 6.59
C TYR A 231 -0.04 -22.68 5.34
N PRO A 232 -0.25 -22.07 4.15
CA PRO A 232 0.68 -22.37 3.08
C PRO A 232 2.04 -21.88 3.61
N LYS A 233 3.09 -22.74 3.53
CA LYS A 233 4.51 -22.39 3.83
C LYS A 233 4.95 -21.04 3.21
N TYR A 234 4.19 -20.61 2.21
CA TYR A 234 4.20 -19.35 1.47
C TYR A 234 4.15 -18.09 2.34
N TYR A 235 3.65 -18.16 3.59
CA TYR A 235 3.63 -17.01 4.50
C TYR A 235 4.88 -16.87 5.33
N ALA A 236 6.03 -16.90 4.67
CA ALA A 236 7.29 -16.60 5.31
C ALA A 236 7.38 -15.11 5.80
N LEU A 237 6.29 -14.34 5.66
CA LEU A 237 5.96 -13.16 6.47
C LEU A 237 5.86 -13.46 7.97
N THR A 238 5.76 -14.71 8.40
CA THR A 238 5.48 -15.04 9.79
C THR A 238 6.72 -15.04 10.69
N THR A 239 7.95 -15.03 10.16
CA THR A 239 9.16 -14.64 10.94
C THR A 239 9.75 -13.31 10.49
N ASP A 240 9.04 -12.58 9.62
CA ASP A 240 9.56 -11.36 9.02
C ASP A 240 9.44 -10.17 9.99
N PRO A 241 10.53 -9.46 10.29
CA PRO A 241 10.50 -8.17 10.98
C PRO A 241 9.48 -7.15 10.43
N ALA A 242 9.04 -7.30 9.17
CA ALA A 242 8.03 -6.45 8.56
C ALA A 242 6.56 -6.85 8.87
N GLY A 243 6.27 -8.10 9.24
CA GLY A 243 4.88 -8.56 9.33
C GLY A 243 4.59 -9.77 10.23
N GLY A 244 5.58 -10.33 10.91
CA GLY A 244 5.50 -11.64 11.59
C GLY A 244 4.96 -11.63 13.01
N LEU A 245 4.60 -10.47 13.55
CA LEU A 245 4.08 -10.38 14.91
C LEU A 245 2.68 -11.00 14.97
N ILE A 246 2.53 -11.96 15.87
CA ILE A 246 1.24 -12.45 16.35
C ILE A 246 1.03 -11.85 17.74
N SER A 247 -0.14 -11.29 18.01
CA SER A 247 -0.45 -10.61 19.27
C SER A 247 -1.95 -10.66 19.58
N ASN A 248 -2.34 -10.15 20.75
CA ASN A 248 -3.73 -9.87 21.12
C ASN A 248 -3.90 -8.41 21.55
N ALA A 249 -5.15 -8.00 21.83
CA ALA A 249 -5.45 -6.64 22.24
C ALA A 249 -4.88 -6.24 23.62
N ALA A 250 -4.70 -7.22 24.53
CA ALA A 250 -4.17 -6.99 25.87
C ALA A 250 -2.68 -6.65 25.85
N ASP A 251 -1.90 -7.31 24.99
CA ASP A 251 -0.47 -7.02 24.82
C ASP A 251 -0.25 -5.73 24.04
N MET A 252 -1.01 -5.49 22.97
CA MET A 252 -0.94 -4.22 22.24
C MET A 252 -1.34 -3.02 23.10
N ALA A 253 -2.21 -3.20 24.09
CA ALA A 253 -2.49 -2.18 25.10
C ALA A 253 -1.24 -1.80 25.92
N LYS A 254 -0.40 -2.78 26.29
CA LYS A 254 0.88 -2.54 27.01
C LYS A 254 1.86 -1.77 26.13
N TYR A 255 1.96 -2.14 24.86
CA TYR A 255 2.79 -1.44 23.86
C TYR A 255 2.34 0.01 23.66
N ILE A 256 1.04 0.27 23.49
CA ILE A 256 0.52 1.65 23.38
C ILE A 256 0.86 2.45 24.65
N ARG A 257 0.70 1.86 25.84
CA ARG A 257 1.02 2.53 27.11
C ARG A 257 2.49 2.91 27.24
N LEU A 258 3.44 2.13 26.70
CA LEU A 258 4.85 2.52 26.63
C LEU A 258 5.02 3.88 25.94
N HIS A 259 4.36 4.05 24.80
CA HIS A 259 4.41 5.29 24.02
C HIS A 259 3.76 6.46 24.75
N LEU A 260 2.59 6.25 25.36
CA LEU A 260 1.87 7.27 26.14
C LEU A 260 2.65 7.69 27.40
N ASN A 261 3.46 6.79 27.96
CA ASN A 261 4.30 7.04 29.14
C ASN A 261 5.75 7.43 28.79
N ASN A 262 6.00 7.91 27.57
CA ASN A 262 7.31 8.40 27.14
C ASN A 262 8.46 7.39 27.36
N GLY A 263 8.21 6.13 27.02
CA GLY A 263 9.21 5.06 27.03
C GLY A 263 9.35 4.35 28.38
N LYS A 264 8.39 4.57 29.30
CA LYS A 264 8.31 3.88 30.58
C LYS A 264 7.19 2.85 30.61
N LYS A 265 7.44 1.76 31.32
CA LYS A 265 6.43 0.86 31.87
C LYS A 265 6.66 0.79 33.37
N ASP A 266 5.72 1.31 34.15
CA ASP A 266 5.84 1.44 35.61
C ASP A 266 7.17 2.13 36.02
N SER A 267 8.01 1.44 36.81
CA SER A 267 9.34 1.93 37.21
C SER A 267 10.43 1.69 36.14
N LEU A 268 10.20 0.78 35.20
CA LEU A 268 11.15 0.43 34.14
C LEU A 268 11.11 1.47 33.02
N ARG A 269 12.27 2.07 32.72
CA ARG A 269 12.47 2.85 31.50
C ARG A 269 13.08 1.96 30.43
N LEU A 270 12.28 1.59 29.43
CA LEU A 270 12.74 0.77 28.32
C LEU A 270 13.55 1.60 27.31
N ILE A 271 13.10 2.82 27.03
CA ILE A 271 13.76 3.75 26.11
C ILE A 271 13.67 5.18 26.64
N SER A 272 14.69 6.00 26.39
CA SER A 272 14.64 7.42 26.76
C SER A 272 13.59 8.15 25.92
N GLN A 273 13.02 9.22 26.47
CA GLN A 273 12.12 10.08 25.70
C GLN A 273 12.82 10.70 24.48
N GLN A 274 14.13 10.97 24.60
CA GLN A 274 14.95 11.51 23.52
C GLN A 274 15.05 10.54 22.34
N LYS A 275 15.21 9.23 22.59
CA LYS A 275 15.28 8.21 21.53
C LYS A 275 13.90 7.70 21.10
N LEU A 276 12.86 7.85 21.92
CA LEU A 276 11.49 7.54 21.53
C LEU A 276 10.92 8.56 20.53
N LYS A 277 11.18 9.86 20.72
CA LYS A 277 10.63 10.93 19.87
C LYS A 277 10.92 10.74 18.36
N PRO A 278 12.12 10.32 17.93
CA PRO A 278 12.40 9.99 16.53
C PRO A 278 11.48 8.94 15.89
N LEU A 279 10.86 8.05 16.68
CA LEU A 279 9.88 7.09 16.16
C LEU A 279 8.62 7.77 15.61
N TYR A 280 8.32 8.97 16.11
CA TYR A 280 7.11 9.72 15.79
C TYR A 280 7.31 10.77 14.70
N THR A 281 8.55 10.92 14.21
CA THR A 281 8.89 11.96 13.23
C THR A 281 9.47 11.34 11.98
N SER A 282 8.96 11.77 10.83
CA SER A 282 9.57 11.55 9.53
C SER A 282 10.50 12.71 9.20
N VAL A 283 11.73 12.44 8.76
CA VAL A 283 12.69 13.52 8.42
C VAL A 283 13.37 13.34 7.07
N SER A 284 13.28 12.16 6.48
CA SER A 284 13.99 11.87 5.22
C SER A 284 13.26 12.47 4.03
N SER A 285 12.01 12.05 3.79
CA SER A 285 11.31 12.31 2.53
C SER A 285 11.07 13.80 2.23
N ASN A 286 10.92 14.15 0.95
CA ASN A 286 10.71 15.54 0.54
C ASN A 286 9.42 16.15 1.11
N ILE A 287 8.34 15.37 1.28
CA ILE A 287 7.13 15.85 1.96
C ILE A 287 7.43 16.16 3.44
N SER A 288 8.16 15.29 4.13
CA SER A 288 8.51 15.45 5.54
C SER A 288 9.43 16.65 5.79
N LYS A 289 10.37 16.93 4.88
CA LYS A 289 11.24 18.11 4.91
C LYS A 289 10.49 19.43 4.81
N ASN A 290 9.27 19.43 4.28
CA ASN A 290 8.40 20.61 4.23
C ASN A 290 7.53 20.78 5.49
N HIS A 291 7.91 20.14 6.60
CA HIS A 291 7.26 20.26 7.91
C HIS A 291 5.76 19.95 7.90
N THR A 292 5.38 18.90 7.18
CA THR A 292 4.06 18.31 7.34
C THR A 292 4.05 17.45 8.60
N ASP A 293 3.10 17.68 9.50
CA ASP A 293 2.77 16.74 10.59
C ASP A 293 2.11 15.44 10.05
N ILE A 294 2.46 15.04 8.82
CA ILE A 294 1.82 14.02 7.99
C ILE A 294 2.89 13.39 7.11
N GLY A 295 2.94 12.06 7.08
CA GLY A 295 3.97 11.28 6.43
C GLY A 295 4.07 9.88 7.05
N TYR A 296 5.20 9.22 6.84
CA TYR A 296 5.53 7.96 7.51
C TYR A 296 6.82 8.14 8.32
N ALA A 297 6.68 7.99 9.63
CA ALA A 297 7.77 7.99 10.59
C ALA A 297 8.36 6.57 10.68
N LYS A 298 8.76 6.09 11.86
CA LYS A 298 9.41 4.78 11.99
C LYS A 298 8.38 3.78 12.51
N GLY A 299 7.69 3.14 11.57
CA GLY A 299 6.64 2.17 11.86
C GLY A 299 5.25 2.78 12.09
N PHE A 300 5.11 4.09 11.85
CA PHE A 300 3.86 4.82 12.04
C PHE A 300 3.62 5.83 10.92
N PHE A 301 2.42 5.83 10.37
CA PHE A 301 1.88 6.97 9.66
C PHE A 301 1.54 8.10 10.62
N GLN A 302 1.68 9.33 10.14
CA GLN A 302 1.32 10.56 10.83
C GLN A 302 0.08 11.14 10.17
N SER A 303 -0.94 11.51 10.96
CA SER A 303 -2.17 12.10 10.44
C SER A 303 -2.78 13.10 11.42
N LYS A 304 -3.77 13.84 10.93
CA LYS A 304 -4.57 14.76 11.71
C LYS A 304 -6.06 14.52 11.48
N ARG A 305 -6.82 14.49 12.57
CA ARG A 305 -8.29 14.47 12.54
C ARG A 305 -8.83 15.51 13.49
N LYS A 306 -9.77 16.35 13.02
CA LYS A 306 -10.32 17.48 13.80
C LYS A 306 -9.22 18.36 14.43
N GLY A 307 -8.11 18.54 13.72
CA GLY A 307 -6.94 19.30 14.18
C GLY A 307 -6.02 18.59 15.18
N ILE A 308 -6.37 17.39 15.66
CA ILE A 308 -5.56 16.60 16.58
C ILE A 308 -4.64 15.66 15.81
N TYR A 309 -3.36 15.72 16.15
CA TYR A 309 -2.31 14.84 15.64
C TYR A 309 -2.43 13.44 16.23
N TYR A 310 -2.26 12.43 15.39
CA TYR A 310 -2.16 11.05 15.84
C TYR A 310 -1.19 10.26 14.95
N LEU A 311 -0.55 9.28 15.58
CA LEU A 311 0.22 8.25 14.93
C LEU A 311 -0.68 7.05 14.72
N PHE A 312 -0.58 6.39 13.57
CA PHE A 312 -1.29 5.14 13.35
C PHE A 312 -0.50 4.21 12.45
N ASN A 313 -0.83 2.93 12.49
CA ASN A 313 -0.40 1.99 11.46
C ASN A 313 -1.53 0.97 11.25
N GLU A 314 -1.50 0.33 10.09
CA GLU A 314 -2.46 -0.68 9.68
C GLU A 314 -1.71 -1.95 9.31
N GLY A 315 -2.29 -3.08 9.69
CA GLY A 315 -1.76 -4.40 9.40
C GLY A 315 -2.71 -5.18 8.53
N THR A 316 -2.16 -5.95 7.59
CA THR A 316 -2.93 -6.95 6.85
C THR A 316 -2.07 -8.18 6.68
N THR A 317 -2.62 -9.32 7.04
CA THR A 317 -2.12 -10.64 6.67
C THR A 317 -3.23 -11.32 5.87
N PRO A 318 -3.05 -12.53 5.35
CA PRO A 318 -4.19 -13.31 4.87
C PRO A 318 -5.11 -13.46 6.05
N SER A 319 -6.41 -13.32 5.81
CA SER A 319 -7.42 -13.60 6.83
C SER A 319 -7.49 -12.66 8.02
N PHE A 320 -6.55 -11.74 8.23
CA PHE A 320 -6.57 -10.82 9.35
C PHE A 320 -6.20 -9.41 8.94
N SER A 321 -6.78 -8.44 9.63
CA SER A 321 -6.40 -7.04 9.56
C SER A 321 -6.34 -6.44 10.94
N SER A 322 -5.53 -5.41 11.12
CA SER A 322 -5.39 -4.73 12.40
C SER A 322 -5.14 -3.25 12.22
N PHE A 323 -5.42 -2.48 13.25
CA PHE A 323 -5.23 -1.04 13.29
C PHE A 323 -4.76 -0.64 14.68
N LEU A 324 -3.80 0.27 14.75
CA LEU A 324 -3.34 0.86 15.99
C LEU A 324 -3.25 2.38 15.81
N ALA A 325 -3.70 3.12 16.82
CA ALA A 325 -3.55 4.57 16.89
C ALA A 325 -3.05 5.03 18.26
N ILE A 326 -2.20 6.05 18.25
CA ILE A 326 -1.67 6.72 19.44
C ILE A 326 -1.89 8.22 19.26
N LEU A 327 -2.50 8.86 20.26
CA LEU A 327 -2.75 10.29 20.32
C LEU A 327 -1.95 10.87 21.50
N PRO A 328 -0.65 11.19 21.32
CA PRO A 328 0.24 11.55 22.43
C PRO A 328 -0.27 12.75 23.25
N ASP A 329 -0.77 13.80 22.58
CA ASP A 329 -1.26 15.03 23.22
C ASP A 329 -2.51 14.78 24.09
N LYS A 330 -3.29 13.75 23.73
CA LYS A 330 -4.48 13.34 24.47
C LYS A 330 -4.19 12.22 25.49
N LYS A 331 -2.95 11.72 25.53
CA LYS A 331 -2.52 10.59 26.33
C LYS A 331 -3.45 9.38 26.22
N ILE A 332 -3.93 9.10 25.02
CA ILE A 332 -4.86 8.01 24.73
C ILE A 332 -4.46 7.29 23.44
N GLY A 333 -4.75 6.01 23.35
CA GLY A 333 -4.54 5.21 22.14
C GLY A 333 -5.47 4.01 22.12
N PHE A 334 -5.53 3.35 20.97
CA PHE A 334 -6.35 2.17 20.79
C PHE A 334 -5.74 1.21 19.78
N PHE A 335 -6.12 -0.05 19.89
CA PHE A 335 -5.80 -1.11 18.96
C PHE A 335 -7.05 -1.93 18.69
N PHE A 336 -7.17 -2.45 17.48
CA PHE A 336 -8.07 -3.57 17.20
C PHE A 336 -7.55 -4.48 16.10
N ALA A 337 -8.01 -5.73 16.11
CA ALA A 337 -7.75 -6.70 15.06
C ALA A 337 -9.03 -7.46 14.69
N LEU A 338 -9.18 -7.75 13.41
CA LEU A 338 -10.29 -8.46 12.79
C LEU A 338 -9.78 -9.77 12.22
N ASN A 339 -10.57 -10.84 12.30
CA ASN A 339 -10.33 -12.07 11.53
C ASN A 339 -10.91 -11.98 10.10
N SER A 340 -10.75 -10.81 9.49
CA SER A 340 -11.15 -10.47 8.13
C SER A 340 -10.18 -9.45 7.55
N VAL A 341 -10.09 -9.37 6.22
CA VAL A 341 -9.26 -8.42 5.48
C VAL A 341 -10.07 -7.23 4.90
N ASP A 342 -11.29 -7.01 5.40
CA ASP A 342 -12.17 -5.93 4.95
C ASP A 342 -11.62 -4.54 5.34
N LYS A 343 -10.99 -3.87 4.37
CA LYS A 343 -10.47 -2.50 4.52
C LYS A 343 -11.55 -1.46 4.82
N SER A 344 -12.77 -1.67 4.34
CA SER A 344 -13.87 -0.75 4.63
C SER A 344 -14.26 -0.81 6.10
N ALA A 345 -14.25 -2.00 6.70
CA ALA A 345 -14.50 -2.20 8.13
C ALA A 345 -13.39 -1.56 8.99
N ILE A 346 -12.10 -1.77 8.66
CA ILE A 346 -10.98 -1.07 9.34
C ILE A 346 -11.22 0.44 9.36
N ARG A 347 -11.56 1.03 8.21
CA ARG A 347 -11.82 2.47 8.09
C ARG A 347 -13.03 2.92 8.90
N GLU A 348 -14.16 2.22 8.80
CA GLU A 348 -15.39 2.57 9.52
C GLU A 348 -15.19 2.50 11.05
N ILE A 349 -14.57 1.43 11.54
CA ILE A 349 -14.30 1.22 12.97
C ILE A 349 -13.28 2.24 13.50
N SER A 350 -12.14 2.42 12.80
CA SER A 350 -11.13 3.40 13.22
C SER A 350 -11.67 4.83 13.24
N ASN A 351 -12.49 5.19 12.24
CA ASN A 351 -13.17 6.48 12.20
C ASN A 351 -14.14 6.66 13.37
N LEU A 352 -14.95 5.64 13.64
CA LEU A 352 -15.90 5.63 14.73
C LEU A 352 -15.22 5.81 16.10
N ILE A 353 -14.14 5.07 16.35
CA ILE A 353 -13.36 5.19 17.60
C ILE A 353 -12.72 6.58 17.67
N LEU A 354 -12.04 7.04 16.62
CA LEU A 354 -11.41 8.36 16.59
C LEU A 354 -12.43 9.47 16.82
N ASP A 355 -13.61 9.42 16.23
CA ASP A 355 -14.63 10.44 16.44
C ASP A 355 -15.16 10.41 17.87
N ALA A 356 -15.41 9.24 18.45
CA ALA A 356 -15.80 9.11 19.85
C ALA A 356 -14.74 9.71 20.80
N LEU A 357 -13.45 9.46 20.54
CA LEU A 357 -12.34 9.99 21.35
C LEU A 357 -12.11 11.51 21.15
N LEU A 358 -12.48 12.06 19.98
CA LEU A 358 -12.21 13.45 19.60
C LEU A 358 -13.42 14.38 19.70
N ASN A 359 -14.60 13.90 20.09
CA ASN A 359 -15.85 14.68 20.19
C ASN A 359 -15.83 15.84 21.22
N THR A 360 -14.66 16.22 21.74
CA THR A 360 -14.46 17.34 22.68
C THR A 360 -13.92 18.63 22.05
N LEU A 361 -13.66 18.69 20.73
CA LEU A 361 -13.15 19.92 20.11
C LEU A 361 -13.93 20.30 18.85
N SER A 362 -14.42 21.54 18.81
CA SER A 362 -14.98 22.15 17.61
C SER A 362 -13.93 22.12 16.52
N GLU A 363 -14.36 21.81 15.30
CA GLU A 363 -13.54 21.90 14.10
C GLU A 363 -12.98 23.33 14.01
N ASN A 364 -11.70 23.52 14.32
CA ASN A 364 -11.03 24.76 13.95
C ASN A 364 -11.04 24.77 12.43
N GLN A 365 -11.91 25.61 11.85
CA GLN A 365 -11.95 25.83 10.41
C GLN A 365 -10.53 26.16 9.95
N VAL A 366 -9.91 25.23 9.22
CA VAL A 366 -8.69 25.55 8.50
C VAL A 366 -9.06 26.66 7.54
N SER A 367 -8.37 27.80 7.63
CA SER A 367 -8.66 28.95 6.78
C SER A 367 -8.53 28.54 5.32
N ASN A 368 -9.67 28.41 4.64
CA ASN A 368 -9.76 28.09 3.22
C ASN A 368 -9.35 29.33 2.43
N THR A 369 -8.06 29.56 2.31
CA THR A 369 -7.52 30.57 1.39
C THR A 369 -7.06 29.86 0.13
N SER A 370 -7.42 30.44 -1.03
CA SER A 370 -6.99 29.93 -2.33
C SER A 370 -5.47 29.93 -2.43
N VAL A 371 -4.95 28.94 -3.16
CA VAL A 371 -3.50 28.76 -3.38
C VAL A 371 -3.12 29.30 -4.73
N THR A 372 -2.05 30.09 -4.77
CA THR A 372 -1.35 30.40 -6.01
C THR A 372 -0.21 29.40 -6.19
N ILE A 373 -0.25 28.61 -7.27
CA ILE A 373 0.82 27.68 -7.65
C ILE A 373 1.56 28.26 -8.86
N ASN A 374 2.89 28.14 -8.88
CA ASN A 374 3.72 28.56 -10.01
C ASN A 374 3.33 27.78 -11.27
N ASP A 375 3.14 28.47 -12.40
CA ASP A 375 2.68 27.89 -13.67
C ASP A 375 3.53 26.73 -14.17
N ARG A 376 4.80 26.65 -13.76
CA ARG A 376 5.66 25.52 -14.10
C ARG A 376 5.15 24.18 -13.55
N TYR A 377 4.38 24.19 -12.46
CA TYR A 377 3.76 23.00 -11.88
C TYR A 377 2.37 22.71 -12.45
N ILE A 378 1.83 23.55 -13.33
CA ILE A 378 0.57 23.28 -14.01
C ILE A 378 0.83 22.30 -15.16
N GLY A 379 0.06 21.21 -15.21
CA GLY A 379 0.18 20.16 -16.23
C GLY A 379 -0.23 18.78 -15.74
N TYR A 380 0.14 17.78 -16.54
CA TYR A 380 -0.14 16.37 -16.29
C TYR A 380 1.04 15.69 -15.61
N TYR A 381 0.74 14.67 -14.81
CA TYR A 381 1.74 13.94 -14.07
C TYR A 381 1.47 12.44 -14.08
N ASN A 382 2.54 11.66 -14.20
CA ASN A 382 2.50 10.21 -14.02
C ASN A 382 3.15 9.82 -12.70
N ARG A 383 2.57 8.83 -12.03
CA ARG A 383 3.18 8.21 -10.85
C ARG A 383 4.43 7.41 -11.24
N ILE A 384 5.51 7.53 -10.47
CA ILE A 384 6.81 6.90 -10.79
C ILE A 384 7.44 6.10 -9.64
N ASN A 385 6.77 5.99 -8.50
CA ASN A 385 7.24 5.23 -7.34
C ASN A 385 6.20 4.18 -6.90
N ALA A 386 5.47 3.61 -7.86
CA ALA A 386 4.54 2.53 -7.54
C ALA A 386 5.27 1.38 -6.82
N ASN A 387 4.56 0.78 -5.86
CA ASN A 387 5.09 -0.26 -4.98
C ASN A 387 5.31 -1.59 -5.73
N TYR A 388 4.52 -1.84 -6.78
CA TYR A 388 4.57 -3.05 -7.62
C TYR A 388 4.83 -2.67 -9.10
N PRO A 389 6.10 -2.59 -9.53
CA PRO A 389 6.47 -2.12 -10.87
C PRO A 389 5.86 -2.92 -12.02
N PHE A 390 5.45 -4.16 -11.73
CA PHE A 390 4.88 -5.09 -12.71
C PHE A 390 3.60 -4.54 -13.37
N PHE A 391 2.82 -3.72 -12.66
CA PHE A 391 1.58 -3.13 -13.20
C PHE A 391 1.74 -1.70 -13.71
N ASP A 392 2.92 -1.10 -13.57
CA ASP A 392 3.16 0.31 -13.87
C ASP A 392 2.80 0.68 -15.32
N PHE A 393 2.95 -0.25 -16.27
CA PHE A 393 2.61 0.03 -17.66
C PHE A 393 1.10 0.20 -17.91
N VAL A 394 0.24 -0.55 -17.19
CA VAL A 394 -1.23 -0.39 -17.29
C VAL A 394 -1.64 0.81 -16.46
N THR A 395 -1.18 0.84 -15.21
CA THR A 395 -1.59 1.87 -14.27
C THR A 395 -1.12 3.24 -14.73
N SER A 396 0.04 3.39 -15.38
CA SER A 396 0.48 4.69 -15.92
C SER A 396 -0.40 5.27 -17.02
N ILE A 397 -1.28 4.48 -17.66
CA ILE A 397 -2.27 4.98 -18.63
C ILE A 397 -3.50 5.57 -17.92
N PHE A 398 -3.80 5.11 -16.69
CA PHE A 398 -5.03 5.48 -15.97
C PHE A 398 -4.77 6.34 -14.72
N ASP A 399 -3.64 6.12 -14.03
CA ASP A 399 -3.14 6.83 -12.84
C ASP A 399 -2.40 8.13 -13.26
N ILE A 400 -3.10 8.93 -14.06
CA ILE A 400 -2.64 10.24 -14.52
C ILE A 400 -3.31 11.28 -13.65
N SER A 401 -2.52 12.03 -12.90
CA SER A 401 -3.01 13.17 -12.14
C SER A 401 -2.73 14.47 -12.89
N ALA A 402 -3.48 15.53 -12.58
CA ALA A 402 -3.21 16.84 -13.13
C ALA A 402 -3.34 17.95 -12.10
N LEU A 403 -2.49 18.97 -12.24
CA LEU A 403 -2.67 20.28 -11.60
C LEU A 403 -3.09 21.25 -12.70
N LYS A 404 -4.28 21.84 -12.56
CA LYS A 404 -4.88 22.72 -13.58
C LYS A 404 -5.43 23.98 -12.93
N LYS A 405 -5.60 25.01 -13.77
CA LYS A 405 -6.32 26.24 -13.41
C LYS A 405 -7.69 26.20 -14.05
N ASP A 406 -8.71 26.63 -13.31
CA ASP A 406 -10.03 26.87 -13.87
C ASP A 406 -10.11 28.21 -14.61
N ILE A 407 -11.31 28.56 -15.10
CA ILE A 407 -11.57 29.83 -15.80
C ILE A 407 -11.35 31.07 -14.93
N ASN A 408 -11.40 30.92 -13.61
CA ASN A 408 -11.21 31.99 -12.63
C ASN A 408 -9.75 32.07 -12.14
N GLY A 409 -8.88 31.18 -12.63
CA GLY A 409 -7.48 31.08 -12.23
C GLY A 409 -7.24 30.28 -10.94
N GLU A 410 -8.27 29.66 -10.37
CA GLU A 410 -8.17 28.81 -9.18
C GLU A 410 -7.51 27.47 -9.53
N VAL A 411 -6.54 27.06 -8.71
CA VAL A 411 -5.80 25.82 -8.95
C VAL A 411 -6.53 24.64 -8.30
N TYR A 412 -6.67 23.55 -9.05
CA TYR A 412 -7.28 22.32 -8.59
C TYR A 412 -6.45 21.10 -9.00
N PHE A 413 -6.59 20.03 -8.23
CA PHE A 413 -5.97 18.74 -8.45
C PHE A 413 -7.01 17.76 -9.05
N GLU A 414 -6.67 17.09 -10.14
CA GLU A 414 -7.44 15.97 -10.71
C GLU A 414 -6.73 14.67 -10.33
N ASP A 415 -7.41 13.81 -9.59
CA ASP A 415 -6.91 12.49 -9.21
C ASP A 415 -7.37 11.46 -10.25
N GLY A 416 -6.50 11.08 -11.18
CA GLY A 416 -6.85 10.22 -12.31
C GLY A 416 -7.52 10.98 -13.48
N LEU A 417 -7.39 10.43 -14.69
CA LEU A 417 -7.89 11.07 -15.92
C LEU A 417 -9.41 11.30 -15.92
N LEU A 418 -10.16 10.42 -15.25
CA LEU A 418 -11.62 10.46 -15.11
C LEU A 418 -12.08 10.65 -13.65
N GLY A 419 -11.16 10.95 -12.74
CA GLY A 419 -11.49 10.99 -11.32
C GLY A 419 -11.94 12.36 -10.84
N SER A 420 -11.92 12.50 -9.52
CA SER A 420 -12.50 13.66 -8.84
C SER A 420 -11.61 14.90 -8.99
N LYS A 421 -12.27 16.06 -9.08
CA LYS A 421 -11.62 17.37 -9.03
C LYS A 421 -11.62 17.88 -7.60
N TYR A 422 -10.44 18.27 -7.13
CA TYR A 422 -10.25 18.75 -5.77
C TYR A 422 -9.67 20.17 -5.78
N ALA A 423 -10.42 21.13 -5.22
CA ALA A 423 -9.90 22.47 -5.00
C ALA A 423 -8.70 22.44 -4.03
N LEU A 424 -7.69 23.28 -4.31
CA LEU A 424 -6.51 23.39 -3.47
C LEU A 424 -6.60 24.57 -2.50
N TYR A 425 -6.17 24.31 -1.27
CA TYR A 425 -6.12 25.23 -0.15
C TYR A 425 -4.70 25.28 0.41
N LYS A 426 -4.31 26.35 1.10
CA LYS A 426 -3.02 26.43 1.80
C LYS A 426 -3.20 26.31 3.29
N ASN A 427 -2.28 25.60 3.94
CA ASN A 427 -2.20 25.63 5.40
C ASN A 427 -1.49 26.91 5.90
N LYS A 428 -1.36 27.06 7.22
CA LYS A 428 -0.66 28.19 7.85
C LYS A 428 0.81 28.35 7.41
N ASN A 429 1.43 27.28 6.94
CA ASN A 429 2.82 27.26 6.46
C ASN A 429 2.92 27.47 4.94
N GLY A 430 1.81 27.76 4.26
CA GLY A 430 1.76 27.95 2.81
C GLY A 430 1.77 26.67 1.97
N LEU A 431 1.73 25.49 2.61
CA LEU A 431 1.75 24.21 1.89
C LEU A 431 0.38 23.92 1.26
N PRO A 432 0.31 23.64 -0.05
CA PRO A 432 -0.93 23.28 -0.72
C PRO A 432 -1.49 21.94 -0.22
N TYR A 433 -2.81 21.85 -0.10
CA TYR A 433 -3.52 20.61 0.20
C TYR A 433 -4.91 20.60 -0.44
N PHE A 434 -5.48 19.41 -0.62
CA PHE A 434 -6.91 19.24 -0.90
C PHE A 434 -7.58 18.36 0.17
N LYS A 435 -8.90 18.39 0.24
CA LYS A 435 -9.67 17.40 1.02
C LYS A 435 -10.08 16.27 0.09
N ASP A 436 -9.75 15.02 0.43
CA ASP A 436 -10.19 13.87 -0.35
C ASP A 436 -11.70 13.62 -0.22
N ALA A 437 -12.21 12.56 -0.84
CA ALA A 437 -13.62 12.19 -0.80
C ALA A 437 -14.17 11.94 0.62
N TYR A 438 -13.29 11.78 1.62
CA TYR A 438 -13.63 11.56 3.03
C TYR A 438 -13.40 12.81 3.89
N GLY A 439 -13.06 13.95 3.28
CA GLY A 439 -12.80 15.21 3.97
C GLY A 439 -11.42 15.30 4.61
N LEU A 440 -10.53 14.31 4.41
CA LEU A 440 -9.20 14.28 5.00
C LEU A 440 -8.22 15.13 4.18
N PRO A 441 -7.40 15.99 4.83
CA PRO A 441 -6.46 16.84 4.11
C PRO A 441 -5.28 16.04 3.55
N ARG A 442 -5.01 16.20 2.25
CA ARG A 442 -3.90 15.61 1.50
C ARG A 442 -2.98 16.71 1.02
N TYR A 443 -1.74 16.72 1.51
CA TYR A 443 -0.79 17.81 1.26
C TYR A 443 0.10 17.49 0.06
N LEU A 444 0.44 18.54 -0.68
CA LEU A 444 1.27 18.47 -1.89
C LEU A 444 2.60 19.17 -1.62
N ALA A 445 3.70 18.41 -1.73
CA ALA A 445 5.02 18.98 -1.90
C ALA A 445 5.32 19.15 -3.38
N LEU A 446 5.62 20.38 -3.78
CA LEU A 446 6.06 20.73 -5.13
C LEU A 446 7.58 20.88 -5.11
N HIS A 447 8.30 20.10 -5.90
CA HIS A 447 9.77 20.12 -5.92
C HIS A 447 10.31 19.83 -7.32
N ARG A 448 11.63 19.85 -7.46
CA ARG A 448 12.32 19.34 -8.63
C ARG A 448 13.11 18.10 -8.26
N ASP A 449 13.07 17.09 -9.11
CA ASP A 449 13.87 15.88 -8.90
C ASP A 449 15.35 16.10 -9.26
N ILE A 450 16.17 15.06 -9.11
CA ILE A 450 17.61 15.11 -9.37
C ILE A 450 17.95 15.38 -10.85
N GLU A 451 17.00 15.13 -11.76
CA GLU A 451 17.09 15.44 -13.19
C GLU A 451 16.50 16.83 -13.51
N ASN A 452 16.16 17.62 -12.49
CA ASN A 452 15.59 18.96 -12.59
C ASN A 452 14.18 19.01 -13.20
N ASN A 453 13.47 17.88 -13.24
CA ASN A 453 12.08 17.82 -13.69
C ASN A 453 11.12 18.25 -12.59
N GLU A 454 10.03 18.93 -12.93
CA GLU A 454 8.95 19.22 -11.99
C GLU A 454 8.29 17.95 -11.46
N ALA A 455 8.15 17.87 -10.14
CA ALA A 455 7.52 16.75 -9.46
C ALA A 455 6.60 17.21 -8.34
N VAL A 456 5.60 16.38 -8.07
CA VAL A 456 4.60 16.54 -7.02
C VAL A 456 4.65 15.29 -6.13
N GLN A 457 4.64 15.48 -4.82
CA GLN A 457 4.50 14.39 -3.86
C GLN A 457 3.27 14.61 -2.99
N ILE A 458 2.43 13.57 -2.86
CA ILE A 458 1.21 13.62 -2.04
C ILE A 458 1.43 12.87 -0.72
N SER A 459 1.04 13.49 0.40
CA SER A 459 1.34 13.03 1.76
C SER A 459 0.73 11.68 2.16
N SER A 460 -0.34 11.23 1.50
CA SER A 460 -1.15 10.07 1.92
C SER A 460 -1.15 8.89 0.94
N TYR A 461 -0.46 9.00 -0.20
CA TYR A 461 -0.58 8.00 -1.28
C TYR A 461 0.72 7.41 -1.76
N SER A 462 1.87 7.64 -1.11
CA SER A 462 3.17 7.16 -1.63
C SER A 462 3.32 7.49 -3.12
N GLY A 463 2.81 8.64 -3.56
CA GLY A 463 2.73 9.02 -4.97
C GLY A 463 3.72 10.13 -5.24
N LYS A 464 4.89 9.78 -5.77
CA LYS A 464 5.75 10.69 -6.51
C LYS A 464 5.19 10.75 -7.93
N TYR A 465 4.78 11.94 -8.31
CA TYR A 465 4.23 12.26 -9.60
C TYR A 465 5.25 13.13 -10.35
N GLN A 466 5.71 12.68 -11.51
CA GLN A 466 6.62 13.43 -12.36
C GLN A 466 5.84 14.06 -13.51
N LYS A 467 6.15 15.32 -13.83
CA LYS A 467 5.46 16.04 -14.90
C LYS A 467 5.71 15.35 -16.24
N VAL A 468 4.65 15.16 -17.02
CA VAL A 468 4.69 14.60 -18.36
C VAL A 468 4.11 15.58 -19.37
N SER A 469 4.67 15.57 -20.58
CA SER A 469 4.09 16.38 -21.67
C SER A 469 2.70 15.85 -22.05
N ALA A 470 1.78 16.76 -22.37
CA ALA A 470 0.45 16.39 -22.84
C ALA A 470 0.51 15.52 -24.12
N LEU A 471 1.47 15.78 -25.02
CA LEU A 471 1.66 14.99 -26.24
C LEU A 471 1.97 13.52 -25.92
N LYS A 472 2.96 13.27 -25.04
CA LYS A 472 3.30 11.91 -24.59
C LYS A 472 2.07 11.22 -24.00
N LEU A 473 1.38 11.90 -23.09
CA LEU A 473 0.20 11.38 -22.42
C LEU A 473 -0.91 10.96 -23.39
N TRP A 474 -1.38 11.91 -24.20
CA TRP A 474 -2.50 11.69 -25.11
C TRP A 474 -2.13 10.72 -26.24
N SER A 475 -0.86 10.70 -26.68
CA SER A 475 -0.41 9.70 -27.65
C SER A 475 -0.53 8.27 -27.12
N GLN A 476 -0.22 8.04 -25.83
CA GLN A 476 -0.37 6.73 -25.19
C GLN A 476 -1.85 6.33 -25.07
N ILE A 477 -2.70 7.26 -24.63
CA ILE A 477 -4.15 7.00 -24.50
C ILE A 477 -4.78 6.73 -25.86
N VAL A 478 -4.51 7.57 -26.87
CA VAL A 478 -5.05 7.40 -28.22
C VAL A 478 -4.57 6.07 -28.81
N LEU A 479 -3.29 5.74 -28.66
CA LEU A 479 -2.78 4.46 -29.12
C LEU A 479 -3.50 3.29 -28.44
N PHE A 480 -3.68 3.34 -27.12
CA PHE A 480 -4.41 2.33 -26.37
C PHE A 480 -5.86 2.17 -26.87
N LEU A 481 -6.59 3.28 -27.01
CA LEU A 481 -7.98 3.27 -27.49
C LEU A 481 -8.10 2.77 -28.93
N VAL A 482 -7.17 3.14 -29.81
CA VAL A 482 -7.11 2.62 -31.18
C VAL A 482 -6.88 1.12 -31.17
N CYS A 483 -5.98 0.62 -30.32
CA CYS A 483 -5.74 -0.81 -30.19
C CYS A 483 -6.98 -1.56 -29.68
N VAL A 484 -7.63 -1.07 -28.63
CA VAL A 484 -8.88 -1.64 -28.10
C VAL A 484 -9.98 -1.65 -29.17
N PHE A 485 -10.19 -0.53 -29.85
CA PHE A 485 -11.18 -0.40 -30.92
C PHE A 485 -10.92 -1.39 -32.05
N LEU A 486 -9.68 -1.52 -32.50
CA LEU A 486 -9.29 -2.42 -33.57
C LEU A 486 -9.43 -3.89 -33.16
N ILE A 487 -9.08 -4.22 -31.92
CA ILE A 487 -9.27 -5.57 -31.35
C ILE A 487 -10.75 -5.96 -31.30
N ILE A 488 -11.66 -5.04 -30.98
CA ILE A 488 -13.11 -5.30 -30.91
C ILE A 488 -13.74 -5.36 -32.30
N THR A 489 -13.42 -4.40 -33.17
CA THR A 489 -14.07 -4.27 -34.49
C THR A 489 -13.59 -5.31 -35.49
N PHE A 490 -12.37 -5.80 -35.38
CA PHE A 490 -11.81 -6.70 -36.38
C PHE A 490 -12.48 -8.09 -36.45
N PRO A 491 -12.78 -8.79 -35.33
CA PRO A 491 -13.59 -10.00 -35.36
C PRO A 491 -14.96 -9.78 -35.99
N ILE A 492 -15.64 -8.68 -35.64
CA ILE A 492 -16.97 -8.33 -36.16
C ILE A 492 -16.93 -8.15 -37.68
N ILE A 493 -15.99 -7.34 -38.18
CA ILE A 493 -15.80 -7.11 -39.62
C ILE A 493 -15.46 -8.42 -40.33
N SER A 494 -14.63 -9.26 -39.72
CA SER A 494 -14.23 -10.55 -40.29
C SER A 494 -15.40 -11.53 -40.39
N VAL A 495 -16.28 -11.58 -39.39
CA VAL A 495 -17.51 -12.39 -39.41
C VAL A 495 -18.48 -11.89 -40.48
N ILE A 496 -18.78 -10.58 -40.50
CA ILE A 496 -19.66 -9.98 -41.53
C ILE A 496 -19.14 -10.28 -42.93
N ARG A 497 -17.82 -10.16 -43.13
CA ARG A 497 -17.17 -10.45 -44.41
C ARG A 497 -17.24 -11.93 -44.76
N SER A 498 -17.06 -12.82 -43.80
CA SER A 498 -17.20 -14.27 -43.99
C SER A 498 -18.61 -14.62 -44.48
N ILE A 499 -19.64 -14.04 -43.85
CA ILE A 499 -21.05 -14.20 -44.25
C ILE A 499 -21.30 -13.64 -45.65
N TYR A 500 -20.85 -12.42 -45.94
CA TYR A 500 -21.02 -11.79 -47.27
C TYR A 500 -20.42 -12.65 -48.40
N TYR A 501 -19.19 -13.15 -48.23
CA TYR A 501 -18.56 -13.99 -49.25
C TYR A 501 -19.11 -15.41 -49.29
N SER A 502 -19.66 -15.89 -48.17
CA SER A 502 -20.43 -17.13 -48.10
C SER A 502 -21.65 -17.08 -49.01
N ILE A 503 -22.36 -15.95 -49.01
CA ILE A 503 -23.53 -15.71 -49.87
C ILE A 503 -23.11 -15.56 -51.35
N LYS A 504 -21.96 -14.93 -51.65
CA LYS A 504 -21.50 -14.72 -53.04
C LYS A 504 -20.73 -15.89 -53.68
N ASN A 505 -20.72 -17.07 -53.07
CA ASN A 505 -20.12 -18.31 -53.59
C ASN A 505 -18.64 -18.20 -54.05
N LYS A 506 -17.87 -17.29 -53.47
CA LYS A 506 -16.42 -17.12 -53.77
C LYS A 506 -15.58 -17.99 -52.84
N SER A 507 -15.39 -19.26 -53.21
CA SER A 507 -14.71 -20.29 -52.40
C SER A 507 -13.31 -19.88 -51.90
N TYR A 508 -12.47 -19.28 -52.76
CA TYR A 508 -11.09 -18.91 -52.43
C TYR A 508 -10.96 -17.75 -51.40
N ARG A 509 -11.92 -16.81 -51.37
CA ARG A 509 -11.89 -15.67 -50.43
C ARG A 509 -12.50 -15.97 -49.06
N ARG A 510 -13.30 -17.05 -48.96
CA ARG A 510 -13.92 -17.57 -47.73
C ARG A 510 -12.87 -18.07 -46.73
N PHE A 511 -11.82 -18.72 -47.23
CA PHE A 511 -10.79 -19.37 -46.41
C PHE A 511 -9.80 -18.37 -45.79
N VAL A 512 -9.56 -17.25 -46.46
CA VAL A 512 -8.66 -16.17 -46.00
C VAL A 512 -9.31 -15.33 -44.89
N SER A 513 -10.60 -14.99 -45.00
CA SER A 513 -11.32 -14.23 -43.96
C SER A 513 -11.55 -15.02 -42.66
N PHE A 514 -11.54 -16.35 -42.73
CA PHE A 514 -11.73 -17.20 -41.56
C PHE A 514 -10.46 -17.28 -40.70
N ARG A 515 -9.27 -17.42 -41.33
CA ARG A 515 -7.98 -17.46 -40.61
C ARG A 515 -7.70 -16.16 -39.86
N SER A 516 -7.94 -15.01 -40.50
CA SER A 516 -7.77 -13.72 -39.85
C SER A 516 -8.71 -13.52 -38.65
N ALA A 517 -9.97 -13.98 -38.76
CA ALA A 517 -10.94 -13.95 -37.66
C ALA A 517 -10.49 -14.81 -36.48
N VAL A 518 -10.01 -16.03 -36.73
CA VAL A 518 -9.54 -16.97 -35.69
C VAL A 518 -8.34 -16.40 -34.92
N PHE A 519 -7.33 -15.86 -35.61
CA PHE A 519 -6.18 -15.23 -34.93
C PHE A 519 -6.59 -14.02 -34.10
N SER A 520 -7.62 -13.29 -34.51
CA SER A 520 -8.09 -12.10 -33.79
C SER A 520 -8.98 -12.42 -32.60
N VAL A 521 -9.73 -13.51 -32.67
CA VAL A 521 -10.44 -14.07 -31.52
C VAL A 521 -9.45 -14.61 -30.49
N LEU A 522 -8.33 -15.21 -30.92
CA LEU A 522 -7.24 -15.61 -30.01
C LEU A 522 -6.55 -14.40 -29.36
N CYS A 523 -6.34 -13.31 -30.12
CA CYS A 523 -5.83 -12.06 -29.56
C CYS A 523 -6.80 -11.42 -28.55
N LEU A 524 -8.10 -11.41 -28.86
CA LEU A 524 -9.15 -10.91 -27.96
C LEU A 524 -9.26 -11.78 -26.71
N ALA A 525 -9.21 -13.10 -26.83
CA ALA A 525 -9.24 -14.03 -25.71
C ALA A 525 -8.02 -13.88 -24.80
N GLY A 526 -6.81 -13.70 -25.36
CA GLY A 526 -5.62 -13.40 -24.57
C GLY A 526 -5.72 -12.05 -23.85
N ALA A 527 -6.23 -11.02 -24.52
CA ALA A 527 -6.44 -9.70 -23.91
C ALA A 527 -7.53 -9.71 -22.82
N VAL A 528 -8.61 -10.47 -23.01
CA VAL A 528 -9.69 -10.63 -22.03
C VAL A 528 -9.23 -11.47 -20.84
N VAL A 529 -8.45 -12.53 -21.04
CA VAL A 529 -7.86 -13.30 -19.94
C VAL A 529 -6.91 -12.42 -19.14
N LEU A 530 -6.04 -11.65 -19.80
CA LEU A 530 -5.20 -10.66 -19.12
C LEU A 530 -6.05 -9.64 -18.37
N PHE A 531 -7.10 -9.09 -18.98
CA PHE A 531 -8.00 -8.13 -18.33
C PHE A 531 -8.76 -8.73 -17.14
N MET A 532 -9.26 -9.96 -17.24
CA MET A 532 -9.96 -10.68 -16.16
C MET A 532 -9.04 -11.02 -14.99
N LEU A 533 -7.73 -11.12 -15.19
CA LEU A 533 -6.76 -11.21 -14.08
C LEU A 533 -6.65 -9.90 -13.28
N PHE A 534 -7.14 -8.78 -13.84
CA PHE A 534 -6.95 -7.43 -13.28
C PHE A 534 -8.24 -6.71 -12.92
N VAL A 535 -9.41 -7.27 -13.20
CA VAL A 535 -10.67 -6.78 -12.65
C VAL A 535 -10.89 -7.50 -11.32
N PRO A 536 -10.81 -6.81 -10.17
CA PRO A 536 -11.43 -7.34 -8.97
C PRO A 536 -12.92 -7.43 -9.30
N GLU A 537 -13.47 -8.64 -9.33
CA GLU A 537 -14.92 -8.79 -9.25
C GLU A 537 -15.38 -8.05 -7.99
N GLU A 538 -16.31 -7.10 -8.11
CA GLU A 538 -16.88 -6.39 -6.95
C GLU A 538 -17.47 -7.37 -5.91
N THR A 539 -17.74 -8.61 -6.33
CA THR A 539 -18.25 -9.72 -5.52
C THR A 539 -17.17 -10.62 -4.93
N MET A 540 -15.92 -10.54 -5.40
CA MET A 540 -14.86 -11.41 -4.93
C MET A 540 -14.31 -10.85 -3.62
N THR A 541 -14.30 -11.69 -2.59
CA THR A 541 -13.68 -11.30 -1.32
C THR A 541 -12.19 -11.07 -1.55
N LEU A 542 -11.58 -10.16 -0.78
CA LEU A 542 -10.13 -9.92 -0.87
C LEU A 542 -9.32 -11.21 -0.63
N ASP A 543 -9.80 -12.13 0.21
CA ASP A 543 -9.18 -13.44 0.41
C ASP A 543 -9.26 -14.31 -0.86
N GLU A 544 -10.37 -14.33 -1.59
CA GLU A 544 -10.50 -15.03 -2.87
C GLU A 544 -9.67 -14.37 -3.97
N PHE A 545 -9.53 -13.03 -3.94
CA PHE A 545 -8.61 -12.28 -4.80
C PHE A 545 -7.18 -12.69 -4.57
N TRP A 546 -6.72 -12.63 -3.33
CA TRP A 546 -5.38 -13.03 -2.99
C TRP A 546 -5.15 -14.51 -3.28
N ASP A 547 -6.06 -15.43 -2.95
CA ASP A 547 -5.93 -16.86 -3.28
C ASP A 547 -5.86 -17.11 -4.80
N SER A 548 -6.66 -16.39 -5.58
CA SER A 548 -6.64 -16.47 -7.05
C SER A 548 -5.35 -15.93 -7.62
N VAL A 549 -4.88 -14.78 -7.13
CA VAL A 549 -3.60 -14.18 -7.47
C VAL A 549 -2.48 -15.18 -7.13
N PHE A 550 -2.49 -15.77 -5.93
CA PHE A 550 -1.47 -16.72 -5.48
C PHE A 550 -1.44 -18.04 -6.28
N LYS A 551 -2.58 -18.53 -6.75
CA LYS A 551 -2.63 -19.71 -7.66
C LYS A 551 -1.89 -19.47 -8.98
N LEU A 552 -1.78 -18.22 -9.44
CA LEU A 552 -1.05 -17.87 -10.66
C LEU A 552 0.46 -18.08 -10.53
N PHE A 553 1.00 -18.13 -9.30
CA PHE A 553 2.45 -18.24 -9.05
C PHE A 553 2.97 -19.67 -8.96
N ARG A 554 2.09 -20.67 -9.00
CA ARG A 554 2.48 -22.06 -9.18
C ARG A 554 2.37 -22.42 -10.66
N LEU A 555 3.15 -23.40 -11.09
CA LEU A 555 2.91 -24.06 -12.38
C LEU A 555 1.56 -24.76 -12.32
N THR A 556 0.53 -24.09 -12.82
CA THR A 556 -0.85 -24.56 -12.92
C THR A 556 -1.29 -24.51 -14.36
N THR A 557 -2.41 -25.15 -14.67
CA THR A 557 -3.04 -25.03 -16.00
C THR A 557 -3.32 -23.57 -16.34
N VAL A 558 -3.70 -22.74 -15.36
CA VAL A 558 -3.98 -21.31 -15.56
C VAL A 558 -2.69 -20.54 -15.85
N SER A 559 -1.62 -20.79 -15.11
CA SER A 559 -0.33 -20.11 -15.32
C SER A 559 0.24 -20.45 -16.71
N LEU A 560 0.25 -21.74 -17.08
CA LEU A 560 0.65 -22.22 -18.41
C LEU A 560 -0.21 -21.63 -19.52
N LEU A 561 -1.52 -21.51 -19.29
CA LEU A 561 -2.44 -20.88 -20.23
C LEU A 561 -2.09 -19.40 -20.43
N ILE A 562 -1.81 -18.64 -19.36
CA ILE A 562 -1.44 -17.22 -19.45
C ILE A 562 -0.14 -17.05 -20.25
N PHE A 563 0.89 -17.81 -19.91
CA PHE A 563 2.15 -17.76 -20.65
C PHE A 563 1.97 -18.13 -22.12
N SER A 564 1.28 -19.24 -22.39
CA SER A 564 1.04 -19.71 -23.76
C SER A 564 0.21 -18.70 -24.55
N LEU A 565 -0.86 -18.14 -23.97
CA LEU A 565 -1.69 -17.13 -24.61
C LEU A 565 -0.92 -15.82 -24.85
N SER A 566 0.00 -15.43 -23.95
CA SER A 566 0.82 -14.23 -24.14
C SER A 566 1.82 -14.38 -25.30
N ILE A 567 2.43 -15.56 -25.45
CA ILE A 567 3.31 -15.88 -26.58
C ILE A 567 2.51 -15.96 -27.87
N LEU A 568 1.38 -16.67 -27.83
CA LEU A 568 0.48 -16.80 -28.97
C LEU A 568 -0.03 -15.43 -29.43
N PHE A 569 -0.31 -14.51 -28.51
CA PHE A 569 -0.65 -13.12 -28.83
C PHE A 569 0.48 -12.44 -29.60
N GLY A 570 1.73 -12.54 -29.12
CA GLY A 570 2.89 -11.94 -29.79
C GLY A 570 3.05 -12.43 -31.23
N PHE A 571 2.94 -13.74 -31.45
CA PHE A 571 2.97 -14.33 -32.79
C PHE A 571 1.76 -13.91 -33.62
N ALA A 572 0.56 -13.95 -33.07
CA ALA A 572 -0.67 -13.57 -33.77
C ALA A 572 -0.65 -12.10 -34.19
N ALA A 573 -0.11 -11.20 -33.37
CA ALA A 573 0.07 -9.79 -33.70
C ALA A 573 1.03 -9.59 -34.88
N LEU A 574 2.18 -10.26 -34.87
CA LEU A 574 3.16 -10.21 -35.96
C LEU A 574 2.60 -10.80 -37.27
N ILE A 575 1.94 -11.95 -37.16
CA ILE A 575 1.30 -12.63 -38.28
C ILE A 575 0.20 -11.73 -38.88
N THR A 576 -0.64 -11.12 -38.04
CA THR A 576 -1.70 -10.21 -38.48
C THR A 576 -1.12 -8.97 -39.18
N PHE A 577 0.00 -8.43 -38.70
CA PHE A 577 0.69 -7.33 -39.37
C PHE A 577 1.15 -7.73 -40.78
N ILE A 578 1.87 -8.84 -40.92
CA ILE A 578 2.36 -9.34 -42.21
C ILE A 578 1.20 -9.60 -43.16
N PHE A 579 0.16 -10.30 -42.70
CA PHE A 579 -1.00 -10.59 -43.53
C PHE A 579 -1.75 -9.33 -43.95
N SER A 580 -1.91 -8.35 -43.07
CA SER A 580 -2.55 -7.08 -43.42
C SER A 580 -1.80 -6.35 -44.54
N LEU A 581 -0.46 -6.44 -44.58
CA LEU A 581 0.37 -5.87 -45.64
C LEU A 581 0.30 -6.62 -46.97
N VAL A 582 0.06 -7.94 -46.93
CA VAL A 582 -0.10 -8.79 -48.11
C VAL A 582 -1.52 -8.66 -48.67
N GLU A 583 -2.53 -8.84 -47.84
CA GLU A 583 -3.94 -8.87 -48.24
C GLU A 583 -4.46 -7.53 -48.75
N ARG A 584 -3.92 -6.39 -48.29
CA ARG A 584 -4.29 -5.07 -48.84
C ARG A 584 -4.14 -5.00 -50.36
N LYS A 585 -3.27 -5.82 -50.97
CA LYS A 585 -3.10 -5.88 -52.43
C LYS A 585 -4.31 -6.51 -53.15
N THR A 586 -5.12 -7.30 -52.44
CA THR A 586 -6.25 -8.07 -53.00
C THR A 586 -7.60 -7.33 -52.95
N VAL A 587 -7.61 -6.18 -52.29
CA VAL A 587 -8.79 -5.36 -52.01
C VAL A 587 -8.85 -4.18 -52.97
N ASN A 588 -10.02 -3.84 -53.50
CA ASN A 588 -10.18 -2.70 -54.42
C ASN A 588 -10.51 -1.39 -53.70
N SER A 589 -11.13 -1.44 -52.51
CA SER A 589 -11.49 -0.24 -51.74
C SER A 589 -10.27 0.43 -51.12
N LYS A 590 -10.05 1.72 -51.42
CA LYS A 590 -8.97 2.54 -50.84
C LYS A 590 -9.10 2.65 -49.32
N LEU A 591 -10.32 2.84 -48.81
CA LEU A 591 -10.61 2.93 -47.38
C LEU A 591 -10.22 1.63 -46.65
N LEU A 592 -10.54 0.48 -47.24
CA LEU A 592 -10.24 -0.82 -46.63
C LEU A 592 -8.72 -1.13 -46.67
N LYS A 593 -8.00 -0.68 -47.69
CA LYS A 593 -6.52 -0.75 -47.72
C LYS A 593 -5.90 0.04 -46.57
N ILE A 594 -6.39 1.27 -46.34
CA ILE A 594 -5.92 2.12 -45.24
C ILE A 594 -6.22 1.44 -43.90
N TYR A 595 -7.46 0.95 -43.72
CA TYR A 595 -7.85 0.21 -42.52
C TYR A 595 -6.92 -0.98 -42.24
N MET A 596 -6.60 -1.82 -43.23
CA MET A 596 -5.70 -2.96 -43.04
C MET A 596 -4.28 -2.53 -42.66
N VAL A 597 -3.75 -1.45 -43.24
CA VAL A 597 -2.42 -0.93 -42.85
C VAL A 597 -2.44 -0.41 -41.42
N VAL A 598 -3.44 0.38 -41.05
CA VAL A 598 -3.61 0.91 -39.68
C VAL A 598 -3.74 -0.22 -38.68
N LEU A 599 -4.54 -1.23 -39.00
CA LEU A 599 -4.74 -2.42 -38.20
C LEU A 599 -3.43 -3.18 -37.97
N GLY A 600 -2.70 -3.48 -39.04
CA GLY A 600 -1.43 -4.18 -38.95
C GLY A 600 -0.43 -3.41 -38.09
N LEU A 601 -0.31 -2.10 -38.31
CA LEU A 601 0.57 -1.25 -37.52
C LEU A 601 0.15 -1.20 -36.05
N ALA A 602 -1.13 -1.12 -35.74
CA ALA A 602 -1.62 -1.13 -34.36
C ALA A 602 -1.27 -2.44 -33.64
N PHE A 603 -1.48 -3.60 -34.27
CA PHE A 603 -1.07 -4.89 -33.70
C PHE A 603 0.44 -5.00 -33.52
N PHE A 604 1.23 -4.54 -34.51
CA PHE A 604 2.68 -4.55 -34.40
C PHE A 604 3.18 -3.66 -33.27
N ILE A 605 2.68 -2.42 -33.19
CA ILE A 605 3.05 -1.47 -32.13
C ILE A 605 2.62 -2.02 -30.77
N THR A 606 1.43 -2.61 -30.66
CA THR A 606 0.96 -3.24 -29.41
C THR A 606 1.85 -4.41 -29.02
N GLY A 607 2.15 -5.32 -29.95
CA GLY A 607 3.03 -6.45 -29.70
C GLY A 607 4.43 -6.01 -29.27
N ALA A 608 5.04 -5.07 -29.99
CA ALA A 608 6.34 -4.50 -29.63
C ALA A 608 6.31 -3.79 -28.27
N TYR A 609 5.26 -3.03 -27.98
CA TYR A 609 5.08 -2.36 -26.69
C TYR A 609 4.93 -3.36 -25.54
N LEU A 610 4.11 -4.40 -25.69
CA LEU A 610 3.95 -5.45 -24.68
C LEU A 610 5.24 -6.27 -24.48
N THR A 611 5.99 -6.54 -25.56
CA THR A 611 7.30 -7.19 -25.48
C THR A 611 8.32 -6.32 -24.73
N TYR A 612 8.39 -5.02 -25.04
CA TYR A 612 9.28 -4.08 -24.36
C TYR A 612 9.00 -4.03 -22.84
N ASN A 613 7.73 -4.18 -22.44
CA ASN A 613 7.32 -4.23 -21.04
C ASN A 613 7.33 -5.65 -20.44
N GLY A 614 7.83 -6.68 -21.15
CA GLY A 614 8.01 -8.03 -20.62
C GLY A 614 6.72 -8.87 -20.47
N LEU A 615 5.65 -8.53 -21.19
CA LEU A 615 4.34 -9.19 -21.05
C LEU A 615 4.12 -10.33 -22.06
N ILE A 616 4.92 -10.38 -23.13
CA ILE A 616 4.92 -11.49 -24.07
C ILE A 616 5.86 -12.56 -23.53
N GLY A 617 5.35 -13.77 -23.32
CA GLY A 617 6.09 -14.81 -22.59
C GLY A 617 6.06 -14.59 -21.08
N LEU A 618 4.98 -13.99 -20.57
CA LEU A 618 4.83 -13.72 -19.15
C LEU A 618 4.84 -15.02 -18.35
N THR A 619 5.94 -15.28 -17.65
CA THR A 619 6.06 -16.39 -16.70
C THR A 619 5.49 -15.94 -15.36
N THR A 620 4.29 -16.40 -15.02
CA THR A 620 3.71 -16.11 -13.70
C THR A 620 4.25 -17.03 -12.62
N TRP A 621 4.86 -18.16 -12.96
CA TRP A 621 5.45 -19.12 -12.01
C TRP A 621 6.98 -19.03 -12.00
N ARG A 622 7.60 -19.41 -10.88
CA ARG A 622 9.02 -19.74 -10.78
C ARG A 622 9.24 -20.90 -9.83
#